data_AF-A0A2I0BD50-F1
#
_entry.id   AF-A0A2I0BD50-F1
#
_cell.length_a   1.000
_cell.length_b   1.000
_cell.length_c   1.000
_cell.angle_alpha   90.00
_cell.angle_beta   90.00
_cell.angle_gamma   90.00
#
_symmetry.space_group_name_H-M   'P 1'
#
loop_
_entity.id
_entity.type
_entity.pdbx_description
1 polymer ?
#
loop_
_entity_poly.entity_id
_entity_poly.type
_entity_poly.pdbx_seq_one_letter_code
_entity_poly.pdbx_strand_id
1 'polypeptide(L)'
;MFSSIIDVFNFIREDGLTSAQKAEATSLLDVILSFDFIFNMHLMKTILRVTNKLSISLQRKDQDIINSIKQVEIFKKRLQLMRDNGWKNLLEEVSLFCSNHGIEVTCMNDMHVLRRRSKRKASEITNLHHYQVDLFYNIIDMQLQELNDRFIEAITELLLCMESLNPSNLFFAFDKVKLVKLARFYPLNFSLVDLLKLDNKLDNYIFDIRSSDDFAHLKGIGNLAKKMVEINRYIIYPLAYLLIKLVLTLPVATAIVERAFLVMNIVKTQLDIRWVISG
;
A
#
# COMPACT_ATOMS: atom_id res chain seq x y z
N MET A 1 22.38 14.98 -9.24
CA MET A 1 21.05 15.52 -9.58
C MET A 1 20.70 16.72 -8.70
N PHE A 2 20.80 16.65 -7.36
CA PHE A 2 20.48 17.79 -6.49
C PHE A 2 21.31 19.06 -6.81
N SER A 3 22.65 18.96 -6.87
CA SER A 3 23.51 20.11 -7.24
C SER A 3 23.13 20.70 -8.61
N SER A 4 22.87 19.85 -9.61
CA SER A 4 22.45 20.29 -10.94
C SER A 4 21.13 21.06 -10.93
N ILE A 5 20.19 20.71 -10.04
CA ILE A 5 18.93 21.45 -9.87
C ILE A 5 19.20 22.83 -9.25
N ILE A 6 20.09 22.91 -8.27
CA ILE A 6 20.51 24.18 -7.66
C ILE A 6 21.19 25.07 -8.71
N ASP A 7 22.08 24.51 -9.54
CA ASP A 7 22.76 25.23 -10.61
C ASP A 7 21.77 25.82 -11.62
N VAL A 8 20.76 25.03 -12.02
CA VAL A 8 19.70 25.48 -12.92
C VAL A 8 18.89 26.63 -12.31
N PHE A 9 18.51 26.54 -11.03
CA PHE A 9 17.78 27.63 -10.40
C PHE A 9 18.63 28.88 -10.19
N ASN A 10 19.92 28.74 -9.88
CA ASN A 10 20.84 29.88 -9.80
C ASN A 10 20.99 30.56 -11.16
N PHE A 11 21.11 29.79 -12.24
CA PHE A 11 21.11 30.31 -13.60
C PHE A 11 19.83 31.08 -13.92
N ILE A 12 18.64 30.54 -13.63
CA ILE A 12 17.37 31.24 -13.88
C ILE A 12 17.24 32.50 -13.00
N ARG A 13 17.74 32.47 -11.76
CA ARG A 13 17.75 33.62 -10.86
C ARG A 13 18.58 34.77 -11.41
N GLU A 14 19.71 34.48 -12.04
CA GLU A 14 20.64 35.48 -12.58
C GLU A 14 20.25 35.92 -14.01
N ASP A 15 19.97 34.97 -14.89
CA ASP A 15 19.80 35.15 -16.34
C ASP A 15 18.35 35.01 -16.84
N GLY A 16 17.37 34.87 -15.94
CA GLY A 16 15.95 34.76 -16.31
C GLY A 16 15.44 35.93 -17.15
N LEU A 17 14.57 35.64 -18.13
CA LEU A 17 14.06 36.63 -19.09
C LEU A 17 13.09 37.63 -18.45
N THR A 18 12.38 37.22 -17.40
CA THR A 18 11.39 38.05 -16.70
C THR A 18 11.69 38.16 -15.21
N SER A 19 11.30 39.27 -14.59
CA SER A 19 11.40 39.45 -13.13
C SER A 19 10.61 38.41 -12.35
N ALA A 20 9.47 37.96 -12.90
CA ALA A 20 8.65 36.89 -12.32
C ALA A 20 9.43 35.56 -12.25
N GLN A 21 10.10 35.16 -13.33
CA GLN A 21 10.93 33.95 -13.35
C GLN A 21 12.07 34.00 -12.33
N LYS A 22 12.75 35.15 -12.23
CA LYS A 22 13.84 35.33 -11.25
C LYS A 22 13.33 35.24 -9.81
N ALA A 23 12.18 35.85 -9.52
CA ALA A 23 11.54 35.79 -8.21
C ALA A 23 11.09 34.37 -7.85
N GLU A 24 10.51 33.65 -8.81
CA GLU A 24 10.09 32.26 -8.64
C GLU A 24 11.28 31.33 -8.38
N ALA A 25 12.35 31.44 -9.17
CA ALA A 25 13.57 30.66 -8.96
C ALA A 25 14.21 30.93 -7.60
N THR A 26 14.20 32.19 -7.15
CA THR A 26 14.67 32.56 -5.80
C THR A 26 13.82 31.90 -4.71
N SER A 27 12.50 31.99 -4.83
CA SER A 27 11.56 31.37 -3.89
C SER A 27 11.73 29.84 -3.83
N LEU A 28 11.91 29.19 -4.97
CA LEU A 28 12.14 27.74 -5.05
C LEU A 28 13.49 27.34 -4.46
N LEU A 29 14.55 28.12 -4.67
CA LEU A 29 15.86 27.90 -4.03
C LEU A 29 15.75 27.97 -2.52
N ASP A 30 15.08 28.99 -1.98
CA ASP A 30 14.86 29.12 -0.53
C ASP A 30 14.12 27.93 0.07
N VAL A 31 13.22 27.31 -0.70
CA VAL A 31 12.50 26.10 -0.28
C VAL A 31 13.40 24.87 -0.37
N ILE A 32 14.04 24.62 -1.51
CA ILE A 32 14.83 23.40 -1.75
C ILE A 32 16.08 23.34 -0.84
N LEU A 33 16.63 24.50 -0.49
CA LEU A 33 17.75 24.63 0.44
C LEU A 33 17.32 24.72 1.91
N SER A 34 16.05 24.48 2.23
CA SER A 34 15.57 24.41 3.61
C SER A 34 15.71 23.01 4.21
N PHE A 35 16.00 22.95 5.52
CA PHE A 35 16.00 21.68 6.25
C PHE A 35 14.64 20.96 6.15
N ASP A 36 13.53 21.71 6.21
CA ASP A 36 12.17 21.19 6.02
C ASP A 36 12.04 20.38 4.73
N PHE A 37 12.49 20.94 3.60
CA PHE A 37 12.39 20.26 2.32
C PHE A 37 13.27 19.02 2.26
N ILE A 38 14.51 19.10 2.71
CA ILE A 38 15.44 17.96 2.72
C ILE A 38 14.90 16.84 3.62
N PHE A 39 14.42 17.17 4.81
CA PHE A 39 13.83 16.20 5.73
C PHE A 39 12.66 15.47 5.09
N ASN A 40 11.70 16.21 4.52
CA ASN A 40 10.53 15.63 3.85
C ASN A 40 10.93 14.77 2.64
N MET A 41 11.91 15.21 1.85
CA MET A 41 12.39 14.45 0.70
C MET A 41 13.02 13.11 1.11
N HIS A 42 13.85 13.11 2.16
CA HIS A 42 14.45 11.88 2.70
C HIS A 42 13.41 10.96 3.34
N LEU A 43 12.43 11.51 4.07
CA LEU A 43 11.31 10.76 4.64
C LEU A 43 10.50 10.08 3.53
N MET A 44 10.14 10.84 2.49
CA MET A 44 9.42 10.31 1.32
C MET A 44 10.19 9.23 0.60
N LYS A 45 11.48 9.44 0.34
CA LYS A 45 12.36 8.43 -0.26
C LYS A 45 12.38 7.15 0.57
N THR A 46 12.41 7.27 1.89
CA THR A 46 12.51 6.14 2.81
C THR A 46 11.21 5.34 2.83
N ILE A 47 10.06 6.00 2.89
CA ILE A 47 8.74 5.37 2.81
C ILE A 47 8.52 4.73 1.43
N LEU A 48 8.79 5.48 0.36
CA LEU A 48 8.64 4.99 -1.03
C LEU A 48 9.52 3.80 -1.32
N ARG A 49 10.76 3.76 -0.79
CA ARG A 49 11.65 2.60 -0.94
C ARG A 49 11.04 1.34 -0.33
N VAL A 50 10.31 1.50 0.77
CA VAL A 50 9.59 0.40 1.41
C VAL A 50 8.36 0.10 0.53
N THR A 51 7.43 1.03 0.33
CA THR A 51 6.14 0.79 -0.38
C THR A 51 6.30 0.31 -1.82
N ASN A 52 7.32 0.76 -2.56
CA ASN A 52 7.56 0.34 -3.94
C ASN A 52 7.84 -1.18 -4.04
N LYS A 53 8.53 -1.76 -3.05
CA LYS A 53 8.76 -3.22 -3.02
C LYS A 53 7.45 -3.99 -2.88
N LEU A 54 6.55 -3.50 -2.04
CA LEU A 54 5.22 -4.07 -1.89
C LEU A 54 4.42 -3.93 -3.18
N SER A 55 4.42 -2.73 -3.79
CA SER A 55 3.72 -2.45 -5.04
C SER A 55 4.15 -3.39 -6.17
N ILE A 56 5.46 -3.52 -6.40
CA ILE A 56 6.00 -4.43 -7.42
C ILE A 56 5.55 -5.87 -7.15
N SER A 57 5.58 -6.29 -5.89
CA SER A 57 5.26 -7.67 -5.55
C SER A 57 3.77 -8.01 -5.62
N LEU A 58 2.88 -7.06 -5.29
CA LEU A 58 1.43 -7.22 -5.43
C LEU A 58 0.96 -7.15 -6.89
N GLN A 59 1.73 -6.49 -7.77
CA GLN A 59 1.41 -6.36 -9.19
C GLN A 59 1.90 -7.54 -10.05
N ARG A 60 2.62 -8.49 -9.46
CA ARG A 60 3.11 -9.68 -10.17
C ARG A 60 1.95 -10.57 -10.62
N LYS A 61 1.92 -10.90 -11.92
CA LYS A 61 0.87 -11.74 -12.53
C LYS A 61 0.87 -13.19 -12.04
N ASP A 62 2.00 -13.66 -11.54
CA ASP A 62 2.20 -15.00 -11.00
C ASP A 62 2.02 -15.06 -9.49
N GLN A 63 1.59 -13.96 -8.85
CA GLN A 63 1.54 -13.91 -7.40
C GLN A 63 0.36 -14.71 -6.84
N ASP A 64 0.66 -15.57 -5.87
CA ASP A 64 -0.34 -16.26 -5.08
C ASP A 64 -0.89 -15.36 -3.95
N ILE A 65 -2.16 -15.58 -3.60
CA ILE A 65 -2.89 -14.80 -2.60
C ILE A 65 -2.27 -14.95 -1.21
N ILE A 66 -1.84 -16.16 -0.79
CA ILE A 66 -1.14 -16.33 0.49
C ILE A 66 0.13 -15.48 0.47
N ASN A 67 0.93 -15.61 -0.60
CA ASN A 67 2.21 -14.93 -0.66
C ASN A 67 2.02 -13.41 -0.62
N SER A 68 0.96 -12.91 -1.25
CA SER A 68 0.57 -11.49 -1.21
C SER A 68 0.22 -11.03 0.21
N ILE A 69 -0.60 -11.79 0.94
CA ILE A 69 -0.98 -11.47 2.33
C ILE A 69 0.24 -11.51 3.26
N LYS A 70 1.06 -12.57 3.15
CA LYS A 70 2.31 -12.69 3.94
C LYS A 70 3.23 -11.48 3.70
N GLN A 71 3.29 -11.00 2.46
CA GLN A 71 4.11 -9.83 2.14
C GLN A 71 3.55 -8.53 2.71
N VAL A 72 2.22 -8.35 2.73
CA VAL A 72 1.59 -7.22 3.44
C VAL A 72 1.94 -7.26 4.94
N GLU A 73 1.89 -8.42 5.57
CA GLU A 73 2.24 -8.56 6.99
C GLU A 73 3.72 -8.29 7.28
N ILE A 74 4.63 -8.81 6.43
CA ILE A 74 6.06 -8.46 6.49
C ILE A 74 6.24 -6.95 6.32
N PHE A 75 5.45 -6.33 5.45
CA PHE A 75 5.52 -4.90 5.18
C PHE A 75 5.09 -4.04 6.36
N LYS A 76 3.94 -4.35 6.98
CA LYS A 76 3.49 -3.71 8.22
C LYS A 76 4.56 -3.77 9.31
N LYS A 77 5.18 -4.95 9.50
CA LYS A 77 6.30 -5.12 10.43
C LYS A 77 7.49 -4.22 10.10
N ARG A 78 7.85 -4.06 8.81
CA ARG A 78 8.94 -3.17 8.39
C ARG A 78 8.63 -1.70 8.65
N LEU A 79 7.40 -1.25 8.41
CA LEU A 79 6.98 0.12 8.74
C LEU A 79 7.00 0.34 10.26
N GLN A 80 6.53 -0.62 11.04
CA GLN A 80 6.59 -0.55 12.50
C GLN A 80 8.03 -0.46 13.01
N LEU A 81 8.93 -1.31 12.50
CA LEU A 81 10.36 -1.26 12.85
C LEU A 81 11.01 0.09 12.47
N MET A 82 10.61 0.66 11.33
CA MET A 82 11.04 2.00 10.92
C MET A 82 10.52 3.06 11.88
N ARG A 83 9.26 2.99 12.29
CA ARG A 83 8.68 3.90 13.29
C ARG A 83 9.45 3.84 14.61
N ASP A 84 9.67 2.64 15.12
CA ASP A 84 10.21 2.44 16.47
C ASP A 84 11.71 2.78 16.55
N ASN A 85 12.48 2.46 15.50
CA ASN A 85 13.94 2.54 15.53
C ASN A 85 14.56 3.44 14.46
N GLY A 86 13.79 3.89 13.47
CA GLY A 86 14.31 4.56 12.27
C GLY A 86 14.56 6.06 12.40
N TRP A 87 14.07 6.69 13.48
CA TRP A 87 14.19 8.15 13.67
C TRP A 87 15.65 8.63 13.64
N LYS A 88 16.53 8.02 14.45
CA LYS A 88 17.94 8.44 14.56
C LYS A 88 18.66 8.34 13.23
N ASN A 89 18.53 7.20 12.55
CA ASN A 89 19.16 6.98 11.24
C ASN A 89 18.67 7.99 10.19
N LEU A 90 17.36 8.28 10.14
CA LEU A 90 16.82 9.27 9.21
C LEU A 90 17.40 10.66 9.49
N LEU A 91 17.44 11.07 10.76
CA LEU A 91 17.97 12.35 11.16
C LEU A 91 19.47 12.49 10.83
N GLU A 92 20.26 11.44 11.06
CA GLU A 92 21.68 11.39 10.71
C GLU A 92 21.88 11.52 9.19
N GLU A 93 21.13 10.77 8.38
CA GLU A 93 21.18 10.87 6.92
C GLU A 93 20.83 12.27 6.40
N VAL A 94 19.79 12.89 6.96
CA VAL A 94 19.36 14.25 6.62
C VAL A 94 20.42 15.28 7.03
N SER A 95 20.95 15.17 8.25
CA SER A 95 21.95 16.10 8.77
C SER A 95 23.24 16.04 7.94
N LEU A 96 23.71 14.82 7.62
CA LEU A 96 24.87 14.61 6.75
C LEU A 96 24.64 15.19 5.35
N PHE A 97 23.45 14.99 4.78
CA PHE A 97 23.10 15.57 3.49
C PHE A 97 23.15 17.10 3.53
N CYS A 98 22.54 17.71 4.56
CA CYS A 98 22.54 19.16 4.74
C CYS A 98 23.97 19.72 4.88
N SER A 99 24.79 19.11 5.74
CA SER A 99 26.20 19.52 5.92
C SER A 99 27.00 19.46 4.62
N ASN A 100 26.82 18.41 3.82
CA ASN A 100 27.51 18.24 2.54
C ASN A 100 27.11 19.28 1.48
N HIS A 101 25.95 19.93 1.65
CA HIS A 101 25.42 20.92 0.69
C HIS A 101 25.37 22.34 1.29
N GLY A 102 26.00 22.58 2.45
CA GLY A 102 26.01 23.88 3.10
C GLY A 102 24.64 24.37 3.59
N ILE A 103 23.69 23.44 3.81
CA ILE A 103 22.37 23.73 4.34
C ILE A 103 22.43 23.72 5.87
N GLU A 104 21.86 24.75 6.50
CA GLU A 104 21.81 24.85 7.95
C GLU A 104 20.92 23.74 8.54
N VAL A 105 21.49 22.96 9.46
CA VAL A 105 20.78 21.92 10.18
C VAL A 105 19.98 22.55 11.31
N THR A 106 18.68 22.26 11.36
CA THR A 106 17.81 22.80 12.41
C THR A 106 18.14 22.17 13.77
N CYS A 107 18.30 23.01 14.80
CA CYS A 107 18.50 22.53 16.17
C CYS A 107 17.20 21.94 16.72
N MET A 108 17.26 20.67 17.14
CA MET A 108 16.09 19.92 17.59
C MET A 108 15.51 20.42 18.92
N ASN A 109 16.32 21.08 19.75
CA ASN A 109 15.90 21.64 21.04
C ASN A 109 15.26 23.02 20.91
N ASP A 110 15.40 23.67 19.75
CA ASP A 110 14.84 25.00 19.53
C ASP A 110 13.32 24.94 19.36
N MET A 111 12.67 26.05 19.68
CA MET A 111 11.24 26.25 19.41
C MET A 111 10.97 26.18 17.91
N HIS A 112 9.97 25.42 17.52
CA HIS A 112 9.55 25.35 16.13
C HIS A 112 8.79 26.63 15.75
N VAL A 113 9.40 27.45 14.90
CA VAL A 113 8.77 28.68 14.42
C VAL A 113 8.08 28.42 13.09
N LEU A 114 6.75 28.46 13.08
CA LEU A 114 5.99 28.52 11.85
C LEU A 114 6.28 29.85 11.13
N ARG A 115 7.02 29.79 10.01
CA ARG A 115 7.53 30.92 9.21
C ARG A 115 6.47 31.99 8.81
N ARG A 116 5.17 31.79 9.07
CA ARG A 116 4.06 32.70 8.69
C ARG A 116 2.94 32.93 9.71
N ARG A 117 2.95 32.36 10.92
CA ARG A 117 1.94 32.73 11.94
C ARG A 117 2.47 33.86 12.82
N SER A 118 1.63 34.87 13.06
CA SER A 118 1.86 35.90 14.09
C SER A 118 2.39 35.25 15.36
N LYS A 119 3.51 35.75 15.89
CA LYS A 119 4.16 35.29 17.14
C LYS A 119 3.20 35.20 18.34
N ARG A 120 2.00 35.78 18.24
CA ARG A 120 0.95 35.77 19.28
C ARG A 120 0.23 34.42 19.44
N LYS A 121 0.44 33.43 18.57
CA LYS A 121 -0.12 32.06 18.67
C LYS A 121 0.92 30.98 18.31
N ALA A 122 2.20 31.20 18.61
CA ALA A 122 3.21 30.18 18.41
C ALA A 122 2.92 29.00 19.37
N SER A 123 2.66 27.82 18.82
CA SER A 123 2.65 26.58 19.58
C SER A 123 4.03 26.40 20.22
N GLU A 124 4.09 26.18 21.53
CA GLU A 124 5.30 25.89 22.32
C GLU A 124 5.87 24.49 22.03
N ILE A 125 5.95 24.10 20.76
CA ILE A 125 6.48 22.78 20.35
C ILE A 125 7.92 22.94 19.90
N THR A 126 8.77 21.98 20.26
CA THR A 126 10.16 21.93 19.81
C THR A 126 10.25 21.42 18.36
N ASN A 127 11.35 21.72 17.68
CA ASN A 127 11.64 21.12 16.38
C ASN A 127 11.66 19.59 16.44
N LEU A 128 12.18 19.01 17.54
CA LEU A 128 12.14 17.56 17.76
C LEU A 128 10.71 17.03 17.69
N HIS A 129 9.77 17.66 18.40
CA HIS A 129 8.37 17.24 18.38
C HIS A 129 7.79 17.34 16.97
N HIS A 130 8.02 18.46 16.29
CA HIS A 130 7.52 18.67 14.93
C HIS A 130 8.00 17.59 13.95
N TYR A 131 9.32 17.37 13.86
CA TYR A 131 9.85 16.42 12.88
C TYR A 131 9.64 14.95 13.29
N GLN A 132 9.78 14.62 14.57
CA GLN A 132 9.69 13.23 15.03
C GLN A 132 8.23 12.78 15.19
N VAL A 133 7.39 13.60 15.81
CA VAL A 133 6.01 13.22 16.13
C VAL A 133 5.09 13.63 15.00
N ASP A 134 5.03 14.92 14.67
CA ASP A 134 4.02 15.42 13.71
C ASP A 134 4.26 14.94 12.28
N LEU A 135 5.52 14.71 11.90
CA LEU A 135 5.88 14.24 10.57
C LEU A 135 6.25 12.76 10.57
N PHE A 136 7.35 12.37 11.22
CA PHE A 136 7.88 11.01 11.09
C PHE A 136 6.91 9.93 11.59
N TYR A 137 6.45 10.03 12.84
CA TYR A 137 5.50 9.06 13.39
C TYR A 137 4.15 9.12 12.70
N ASN A 138 3.54 10.29 12.58
CA ASN A 138 2.24 10.43 11.94
C ASN A 138 2.22 9.88 10.52
N ILE A 139 3.21 10.20 9.68
CA ILE A 139 3.21 9.72 8.29
C ILE A 139 3.31 8.19 8.25
N ILE A 140 4.16 7.57 9.08
CA ILE A 140 4.28 6.11 9.14
C ILE A 140 2.99 5.48 9.69
N ASP A 141 2.40 6.08 10.73
CA ASP A 141 1.14 5.62 11.32
C ASP A 141 -0.01 5.69 10.33
N MET A 142 -0.08 6.74 9.51
CA MET A 142 -1.06 6.82 8.42
C MET A 142 -0.85 5.73 7.37
N GLN A 143 0.39 5.38 7.01
CA GLN A 143 0.65 4.25 6.11
C GLN A 143 0.22 2.91 6.73
N LEU A 144 0.49 2.70 8.01
CA LEU A 144 0.10 1.49 8.73
C LEU A 144 -1.42 1.38 8.84
N GLN A 145 -2.09 2.47 9.20
CA GLN A 145 -3.54 2.55 9.31
C GLN A 145 -4.22 2.21 7.99
N GLU A 146 -3.76 2.82 6.88
CA GLU A 146 -4.28 2.51 5.55
C GLU A 146 -4.14 1.03 5.20
N LEU A 147 -3.00 0.41 5.52
CA LEU A 147 -2.82 -1.03 5.28
C LEU A 147 -3.74 -1.88 6.15
N ASN A 148 -3.97 -1.49 7.40
CA ASN A 148 -4.87 -2.21 8.30
C ASN A 148 -6.33 -2.10 7.85
N ASP A 149 -6.76 -0.91 7.43
CA ASP A 149 -8.12 -0.66 6.94
C ASP A 149 -8.40 -1.38 5.61
N ARG A 150 -7.36 -1.62 4.80
CA ARG A 150 -7.47 -2.36 3.52
C ARG A 150 -7.41 -3.87 3.69
N PHE A 151 -6.53 -4.33 4.57
CA PHE A 151 -6.30 -5.75 4.84
C PHE A 151 -6.84 -6.10 6.23
N ILE A 152 -8.14 -5.87 6.40
CA ILE A 152 -8.87 -6.28 7.59
C ILE A 152 -8.81 -7.81 7.69
N GLU A 153 -8.76 -8.33 8.91
CA GLU A 153 -8.73 -9.77 9.21
C GLU A 153 -9.77 -10.56 8.40
N ALA A 154 -11.01 -10.04 8.29
CA ALA A 154 -12.07 -10.64 7.48
C ALA A 154 -11.75 -10.75 5.98
N ILE A 155 -11.10 -9.73 5.39
CA ILE A 155 -10.70 -9.76 3.98
C ILE A 155 -9.54 -10.74 3.79
N THR A 156 -8.56 -10.75 4.70
CA THR A 156 -7.46 -11.72 4.65
C THR A 156 -7.96 -13.15 4.79
N GLU A 157 -8.93 -13.38 5.67
CA GLU A 157 -9.51 -14.69 5.89
C GLU A 157 -10.35 -15.16 4.70
N LEU A 158 -11.15 -14.27 4.11
CA LEU A 158 -11.87 -14.54 2.86
C LEU A 158 -10.89 -14.93 1.76
N LEU A 159 -9.80 -14.18 1.59
CA LEU A 159 -8.76 -14.43 0.60
C LEU A 159 -8.02 -15.76 0.81
N LEU A 160 -7.71 -16.10 2.07
CA LEU A 160 -7.13 -17.40 2.42
C LEU A 160 -8.10 -18.56 2.12
N CYS A 161 -9.41 -18.34 2.22
CA CYS A 161 -10.39 -19.36 1.87
C CYS A 161 -10.56 -19.51 0.35
N MET A 162 -10.36 -18.45 -0.44
CA MET A 162 -10.41 -18.51 -1.91
C MET A 162 -9.31 -19.38 -2.51
N GLU A 163 -8.15 -19.47 -1.85
CA GLU A 163 -7.04 -20.32 -2.30
C GLU A 163 -7.42 -21.80 -2.40
N SER A 164 -8.38 -22.26 -1.60
CA SER A 164 -8.89 -23.63 -1.67
C SER A 164 -9.61 -23.96 -2.99
N LEU A 165 -9.91 -22.94 -3.82
CA LEU A 165 -10.41 -23.09 -5.19
C LEU A 165 -9.29 -23.06 -6.25
N ASN A 166 -8.03 -22.83 -5.87
CA ASN A 166 -6.92 -22.71 -6.82
C ASN A 166 -6.66 -24.07 -7.49
N PRO A 167 -6.82 -24.19 -8.83
CA PRO A 167 -6.63 -25.46 -9.52
C PRO A 167 -5.16 -25.88 -9.65
N SER A 168 -4.21 -24.99 -9.33
CA SER A 168 -2.77 -25.24 -9.47
C SER A 168 -2.33 -26.50 -8.70
N ASN A 169 -1.41 -27.27 -9.30
CA ASN A 169 -0.88 -28.51 -8.72
C ASN A 169 -1.98 -29.48 -8.25
N LEU A 170 -3.00 -29.70 -9.08
CA LEU A 170 -4.13 -30.59 -8.78
C LEU A 170 -4.87 -30.18 -7.49
N PHE A 171 -5.12 -28.88 -7.33
CA PHE A 171 -5.79 -28.32 -6.16
C PHE A 171 -5.03 -28.64 -4.85
N PHE A 172 -3.70 -28.51 -4.84
CA PHE A 172 -2.88 -28.82 -3.66
C PHE A 172 -3.34 -28.07 -2.40
N ALA A 173 -3.77 -26.82 -2.54
CA ALA A 173 -4.23 -25.96 -1.44
C ALA A 173 -5.70 -26.21 -1.02
N PHE A 174 -6.35 -27.25 -1.54
CA PHE A 174 -7.74 -27.55 -1.21
C PHE A 174 -7.90 -27.83 0.29
N ASP A 175 -8.86 -27.12 0.89
CA ASP A 175 -9.26 -27.28 2.27
C ASP A 175 -10.78 -27.12 2.36
N LYS A 176 -11.45 -28.22 2.70
CA LYS A 176 -12.90 -28.30 2.80
C LYS A 176 -13.45 -27.33 3.84
N VAL A 177 -12.81 -27.22 5.00
CA VAL A 177 -13.26 -26.36 6.10
C VAL A 177 -13.20 -24.90 5.67
N LYS A 178 -12.12 -24.51 4.96
CA LYS A 178 -11.99 -23.17 4.40
C LYS A 178 -13.04 -22.86 3.33
N LEU A 179 -13.41 -23.81 2.47
CA LEU A 179 -14.47 -23.56 1.47
C LEU A 179 -15.86 -23.40 2.09
N VAL A 180 -16.19 -24.18 3.12
CA VAL A 180 -17.44 -23.97 3.87
C VAL A 180 -17.41 -22.62 4.60
N LYS A 181 -16.25 -22.23 5.14
CA LYS A 181 -16.05 -20.90 5.72
C LYS A 181 -16.20 -19.79 4.68
N LEU A 182 -15.68 -19.98 3.46
CA LEU A 182 -15.85 -19.05 2.34
C LEU A 182 -17.34 -18.79 2.07
N ALA A 183 -18.15 -19.85 2.04
CA ALA A 183 -19.59 -19.75 1.81
C ALA A 183 -20.31 -18.96 2.92
N ARG A 184 -19.82 -18.99 4.16
CA ARG A 184 -20.39 -18.22 5.28
C ARG A 184 -20.26 -16.70 5.11
N PHE A 185 -19.30 -16.22 4.31
CA PHE A 185 -19.19 -14.80 3.97
C PHE A 185 -20.32 -14.32 3.03
N TYR A 186 -21.12 -15.23 2.48
CA TYR A 186 -22.22 -14.92 1.56
C TYR A 186 -23.57 -15.41 2.11
N PRO A 187 -24.05 -14.86 3.24
CA PRO A 187 -25.29 -15.32 3.89
C PRO A 187 -26.54 -15.10 3.03
N LEU A 188 -26.49 -14.19 2.05
CA LEU A 188 -27.57 -13.99 1.07
C LEU A 188 -27.61 -15.08 -0.02
N ASN A 189 -26.50 -15.78 -0.25
CA ASN A 189 -26.38 -16.80 -1.28
C ASN A 189 -26.38 -18.24 -0.72
N PHE A 190 -26.01 -18.41 0.55
CA PHE A 190 -25.96 -19.71 1.22
C PHE A 190 -26.81 -19.70 2.49
N SER A 191 -27.86 -20.53 2.50
CA SER A 191 -28.57 -20.87 3.73
C SER A 191 -27.76 -21.85 4.58
N LEU A 192 -28.10 -22.01 5.87
CA LEU A 192 -27.50 -23.05 6.72
C LEU A 192 -27.63 -24.46 6.12
N VAL A 193 -28.74 -24.73 5.44
CA VAL A 193 -28.97 -26.02 4.76
C VAL A 193 -28.04 -26.17 3.57
N ASP A 194 -27.80 -25.09 2.81
CA ASP A 194 -26.86 -25.13 1.68
C ASP A 194 -25.42 -25.31 2.14
N LEU A 195 -25.04 -24.75 3.29
CA LEU A 195 -23.71 -24.98 3.89
C LEU A 195 -23.50 -26.46 4.24
N LEU A 196 -24.50 -27.12 4.83
CA LEU A 196 -24.43 -28.56 5.13
C LEU A 196 -24.37 -29.40 3.85
N LYS A 197 -25.16 -29.05 2.83
CA LYS A 197 -25.11 -29.72 1.52
C LYS A 197 -23.77 -29.52 0.83
N LEU A 198 -23.21 -28.32 0.91
CA LEU A 198 -21.90 -28.00 0.36
C LEU A 198 -20.83 -28.85 1.05
N ASP A 199 -20.79 -28.84 2.39
CA ASP A 199 -19.84 -29.64 3.18
C ASP A 199 -19.87 -31.11 2.77
N ASN A 200 -21.06 -31.72 2.70
CA ASN A 200 -21.21 -33.13 2.32
C ASN A 200 -20.80 -33.44 0.86
N LYS A 201 -20.85 -32.45 -0.03
CA LYS A 201 -20.53 -32.64 -1.46
C LYS A 201 -19.08 -32.32 -1.82
N LEU A 202 -18.35 -31.59 -0.97
CA LEU A 202 -17.01 -31.10 -1.28
C LEU A 202 -15.98 -32.24 -1.45
N ASP A 203 -16.12 -33.35 -0.72
CA ASP A 203 -15.23 -34.51 -0.84
C ASP A 203 -15.39 -35.21 -2.20
N ASN A 204 -16.63 -35.38 -2.66
CA ASN A 204 -16.93 -35.94 -3.98
C ASN A 204 -16.49 -34.98 -5.10
N TYR A 205 -16.71 -33.67 -4.90
CA TYR A 205 -16.26 -32.64 -5.83
C TYR A 205 -14.74 -32.71 -6.05
N ILE A 206 -13.94 -32.66 -4.98
CA ILE A 206 -12.49 -32.64 -5.13
C ILE A 206 -11.95 -33.95 -5.72
N PHE A 207 -12.57 -35.09 -5.38
CA PHE A 207 -12.21 -36.38 -5.95
C PHE A 207 -12.45 -36.40 -7.46
N ASP A 208 -13.67 -36.11 -7.92
CA ASP A 208 -14.02 -36.10 -9.35
C ASP A 208 -13.16 -35.12 -10.16
N ILE A 209 -12.94 -33.91 -9.64
CA ILE A 209 -12.14 -32.89 -10.34
C ILE A 209 -10.66 -33.30 -10.42
N ARG A 210 -10.07 -33.90 -9.38
CA ARG A 210 -8.67 -34.38 -9.41
C ARG A 210 -8.48 -35.62 -10.27
N SER A 211 -9.50 -36.46 -10.39
CA SER A 211 -9.46 -37.68 -11.21
C SER A 211 -9.60 -37.42 -12.72
N SER A 212 -9.89 -36.18 -13.12
CA SER A 212 -10.17 -35.81 -14.49
C SER A 212 -9.01 -35.03 -15.11
N ASP A 213 -8.40 -35.57 -16.17
CA ASP A 213 -7.26 -34.95 -16.87
C ASP A 213 -7.56 -33.54 -17.38
N ASP A 214 -8.83 -33.28 -17.67
CA ASP A 214 -9.38 -31.97 -18.04
C ASP A 214 -9.04 -30.82 -17.07
N PHE A 215 -8.75 -31.11 -15.80
CA PHE A 215 -8.44 -30.10 -14.78
C PHE A 215 -6.95 -30.05 -14.40
N ALA A 216 -6.11 -30.96 -14.92
CA ALA A 216 -4.75 -31.18 -14.42
C ALA A 216 -3.79 -29.99 -14.63
N HIS A 217 -4.02 -29.17 -15.66
CA HIS A 217 -3.13 -28.08 -16.06
C HIS A 217 -3.78 -26.69 -16.03
N LEU A 218 -4.93 -26.56 -15.36
CA LEU A 218 -5.61 -25.28 -15.27
C LEU A 218 -4.83 -24.30 -14.39
N LYS A 219 -4.69 -23.06 -14.87
CA LYS A 219 -4.09 -21.95 -14.12
C LYS A 219 -5.16 -20.93 -13.79
N GLY A 220 -5.41 -20.74 -12.49
CA GLY A 220 -6.34 -19.72 -11.98
C GLY A 220 -7.83 -20.08 -12.08
N ILE A 221 -8.61 -19.41 -11.23
CA ILE A 221 -10.03 -19.71 -10.99
C ILE A 221 -10.91 -19.41 -12.22
N GLY A 222 -10.53 -18.45 -13.06
CA GLY A 222 -11.27 -18.15 -14.30
C GLY A 222 -11.26 -19.32 -15.30
N ASN A 223 -10.13 -20.02 -15.42
CA ASN A 223 -10.03 -21.20 -16.28
C ASN A 223 -10.77 -22.40 -15.68
N LEU A 224 -10.76 -22.53 -14.34
CA LEU A 224 -11.60 -23.50 -13.64
C LEU A 224 -13.08 -23.30 -13.93
N ALA A 225 -13.58 -22.06 -13.82
CA ALA A 225 -14.98 -21.76 -14.06
C ALA A 225 -15.41 -22.11 -15.50
N LYS A 226 -14.60 -21.73 -16.50
CA LYS A 226 -14.87 -22.08 -17.91
C LYS A 226 -14.93 -23.59 -18.10
N LYS A 227 -13.94 -24.32 -17.59
CA LYS A 227 -13.85 -25.78 -17.74
C LYS A 227 -15.02 -26.51 -17.05
N MET A 228 -15.47 -26.02 -15.89
CA MET A 228 -16.66 -26.55 -15.22
C MET A 228 -17.94 -26.41 -16.05
N VAL A 229 -18.05 -25.35 -16.85
CA VAL A 229 -19.18 -25.15 -17.77
C VAL A 229 -19.07 -26.05 -18.99
N GLU A 230 -17.90 -26.10 -19.63
CA GLU A 230 -17.65 -26.91 -20.83
C GLU A 230 -18.01 -28.39 -20.64
N ILE A 231 -17.72 -28.96 -19.46
CA ILE A 231 -17.93 -30.38 -19.16
C ILE A 231 -19.20 -30.59 -18.31
N ASN A 232 -20.07 -29.58 -18.22
CA ASN A 232 -21.33 -29.62 -17.47
C ASN A 232 -21.19 -29.97 -15.96
N ARG A 233 -19.98 -29.86 -15.39
CA ARG A 233 -19.73 -30.13 -13.96
C ARG A 233 -20.39 -29.11 -13.04
N TYR A 234 -20.72 -27.93 -13.55
CA TYR A 234 -21.53 -26.94 -12.82
C TYR A 234 -22.94 -27.43 -12.46
N ILE A 235 -23.50 -28.40 -13.22
CA ILE A 235 -24.81 -28.99 -12.96
C ILE A 235 -24.72 -29.99 -11.80
N ILE A 236 -23.62 -30.75 -11.75
CA ILE A 236 -23.38 -31.78 -10.72
C ILE A 236 -23.00 -31.12 -9.37
N TYR A 237 -22.18 -30.07 -9.42
CA TYR A 237 -21.72 -29.33 -8.23
C TYR A 237 -22.15 -27.85 -8.25
N PRO A 238 -23.47 -27.56 -8.18
CA PRO A 238 -23.98 -26.21 -8.33
C PRO A 238 -23.53 -25.26 -7.21
N LEU A 239 -23.37 -25.77 -5.98
CA LEU A 239 -22.90 -24.98 -4.83
C LEU A 239 -21.41 -24.65 -4.90
N ALA A 240 -20.57 -25.59 -5.34
CA ALA A 240 -19.14 -25.33 -5.57
C ALA A 240 -18.94 -24.34 -6.72
N TYR A 241 -19.71 -24.50 -7.81
CA TYR A 241 -19.70 -23.55 -8.92
C TYR A 241 -20.22 -22.16 -8.53
N LEU A 242 -21.21 -22.08 -7.64
CA LEU A 242 -21.68 -20.80 -7.10
C LEU A 242 -20.56 -20.07 -6.33
N LEU A 243 -19.79 -20.77 -5.49
CA LEU A 243 -18.62 -20.20 -4.81
C LEU A 243 -17.59 -19.64 -5.81
N ILE A 244 -17.28 -20.40 -6.86
CA ILE A 244 -16.36 -19.97 -7.92
C ILE A 244 -16.85 -18.69 -8.60
N LYS A 245 -18.15 -18.58 -8.90
CA LYS A 245 -18.74 -17.36 -9.47
C LYS A 245 -18.61 -16.16 -8.52
N LEU A 246 -18.96 -16.34 -7.25
CA LEU A 246 -18.89 -15.27 -6.24
C LEU A 246 -17.45 -14.75 -6.08
N VAL A 247 -16.49 -15.66 -6.08
CA VAL A 247 -15.06 -15.33 -6.06
C VAL A 247 -14.62 -14.54 -7.28
N LEU A 248 -15.07 -14.92 -8.48
CA LEU A 248 -14.75 -14.19 -9.71
C LEU A 248 -15.38 -12.80 -9.78
N THR A 249 -16.46 -12.55 -9.02
CA THR A 249 -17.11 -11.24 -8.95
C THR A 249 -16.52 -10.31 -7.88
N LEU A 250 -15.60 -10.78 -7.04
CA LEU A 250 -14.96 -9.93 -6.04
C LEU A 250 -13.97 -8.97 -6.71
N PRO A 251 -14.07 -7.65 -6.47
CA PRO A 251 -13.09 -6.68 -6.92
C PRO A 251 -11.83 -6.73 -6.03
N VAL A 252 -11.11 -7.86 -6.05
CA VAL A 252 -9.95 -8.07 -5.17
C VAL A 252 -8.71 -7.31 -5.66
N ALA A 253 -8.44 -7.29 -6.98
CA ALA A 253 -7.17 -6.80 -7.50
C ALA A 253 -7.16 -5.30 -7.85
N THR A 254 -8.26 -4.78 -8.41
CA THR A 254 -8.31 -3.39 -8.95
C THR A 254 -8.42 -2.34 -7.85
N ALA A 255 -9.23 -2.56 -6.80
CA ALA A 255 -9.41 -1.59 -5.73
C ALA A 255 -8.17 -1.42 -4.82
N ILE A 256 -7.40 -2.51 -4.61
CA ILE A 256 -6.21 -2.51 -3.74
C ILE A 256 -5.10 -1.64 -4.36
N VAL A 257 -4.87 -1.79 -5.68
CA VAL A 257 -3.81 -1.07 -6.39
C VAL A 257 -4.19 0.40 -6.57
N GLU A 258 -5.38 0.70 -7.11
CA GLU A 258 -5.79 2.09 -7.40
C GLU A 258 -5.82 2.98 -6.16
N ARG A 259 -6.26 2.43 -5.01
CA ARG A 259 -6.30 3.22 -3.77
C ARG A 259 -4.94 3.32 -3.08
N ALA A 260 -4.02 2.39 -3.27
CA ALA A 260 -2.67 2.50 -2.68
C ALA A 260 -1.91 3.68 -3.30
N PHE A 261 -2.21 3.99 -4.57
CA PHE A 261 -1.78 5.22 -5.23
C PHE A 261 -2.49 6.47 -4.70
N LEU A 262 -3.76 6.39 -4.28
CA LEU A 262 -4.43 7.52 -3.59
C LEU A 262 -3.74 7.92 -2.28
N VAL A 263 -3.13 6.98 -1.55
CA VAL A 263 -2.36 7.29 -0.33
C VAL A 263 -1.11 8.12 -0.66
N MET A 264 -0.46 7.87 -1.79
CA MET A 264 0.63 8.74 -2.26
C MET A 264 0.12 10.16 -2.57
N ASN A 265 -1.10 10.27 -3.10
CA ASN A 265 -1.74 11.57 -3.27
C ASN A 265 -2.08 12.22 -1.93
N ILE A 266 -2.54 11.50 -0.90
CA ILE A 266 -2.83 12.07 0.43
C ILE A 266 -1.54 12.50 1.15
N VAL A 267 -0.46 11.72 1.07
CA VAL A 267 0.85 12.13 1.58
C VAL A 267 1.33 13.38 0.83
N LYS A 268 1.18 13.40 -0.50
CA LYS A 268 1.40 14.61 -1.30
C LYS A 268 0.48 15.75 -0.85
N THR A 269 -0.79 15.50 -0.51
CA THR A 269 -1.74 16.53 -0.07
C THR A 269 -1.46 16.99 1.35
N GLN A 270 -0.95 16.18 2.27
CA GLN A 270 -0.57 16.64 3.61
C GLN A 270 0.76 17.37 3.59
N LEU A 271 1.66 16.99 2.67
CA LEU A 271 2.80 17.81 2.29
C LEU A 271 2.33 19.11 1.59
N ASP A 272 1.28 19.07 0.75
CA ASP A 272 0.66 20.17 -0.02
C ASP A 272 -0.46 20.97 0.68
N ILE A 273 -0.93 20.59 1.87
CA ILE A 273 -1.91 21.35 2.67
C ILE A 273 -1.22 22.53 3.38
N ARG A 274 0.07 22.74 3.10
CA ARG A 274 0.74 24.04 3.26
C ARG A 274 1.04 24.78 1.95
N TRP A 275 0.64 24.26 0.79
CA TRP A 275 1.07 24.77 -0.52
C TRP A 275 -0.03 25.34 -1.45
N VAL A 276 -1.30 25.48 -1.02
CA VAL A 276 -2.35 26.14 -1.84
C VAL A 276 -3.26 27.11 -1.06
N ILE A 277 -2.69 28.12 -0.41
CA ILE A 277 -3.40 29.41 -0.23
C ILE A 277 -2.41 30.54 -0.53
N SER A 278 -2.27 30.85 -1.81
CA SER A 278 -1.80 32.15 -2.30
C SER A 278 -2.20 32.29 -3.77
N GLY A 279 -3.46 32.64 -3.97
CA GLY A 279 -3.82 33.72 -4.88
C GLY A 279 -3.99 34.97 -4.04
#